data_AF-A0A3M1CLS7-F1
#
_entry.id   AF-A0A3M1CLS7-F1
#
_cell.length_a   1.000
_cell.length_b   1.000
_cell.length_c   1.000
_cell.angle_alpha   90.00
_cell.angle_beta   90.00
_cell.angle_gamma   90.00
#
_symmetry.space_group_name_H-M   'P 1'
#
loop_
_entity.id
_entity.type
_entity.pdbx_description
1 polymer ?
#
loop_
_entity_poly.entity_id
_entity_poly.type
_entity_poly.pdbx_seq_one_letter_code
_entity_poly.pdbx_strand_id
1 'polypeptide(L)'
;MRALLRCSSARVFSTAFIGFGLFFLCAVSGVAAPPRSIKTVHGRGNIRVAMDNIGNIGLSDWFLVQFGRTEATRDPFTGDKVYAIEYPRGSRTRYALQGTLMIGARVGRDSLVSRSNGEFFAESDAFSNFTYESRNAGSSLFSPDAKSDFDIISVYVDTFVVNSGPDSRPHIPLGLKITQRAMSWTPTHIDDFVIYRYEVANIGNKMLEDVWIGMYGMGAVQTVLGFFDSTGIKNDELTGFLKTFPAPGNCPFRDTLNIAYEIDADGDPVGGGRIGSTWGDQSARSALGLMWLELPPAKDGGRPAINYNWWVSPEVFGPTKRAYLGSSTRDDVFPFITHFALDH
;
A
#
# COMPACT_ATOMS: atom_id res chain seq x y z
N MET A 1 -19.13 -47.94 -30.17
CA MET A 1 -20.02 -48.34 -31.30
C MET A 1 -21.28 -48.95 -30.69
N ARG A 2 -22.48 -48.60 -31.21
CA ARG A 2 -23.86 -48.76 -30.69
C ARG A 2 -24.30 -47.60 -29.76
N ALA A 3 -24.91 -46.52 -30.28
CA ALA A 3 -26.26 -46.32 -30.85
C ALA A 3 -27.36 -46.47 -29.78
N LEU A 4 -27.91 -45.36 -29.26
CA LEU A 4 -29.11 -44.61 -29.71
C LEU A 4 -30.44 -45.33 -29.40
N LEU A 5 -31.33 -44.64 -28.67
CA LEU A 5 -32.82 -44.55 -28.80
C LEU A 5 -33.38 -43.89 -27.52
N ARG A 6 -33.67 -42.58 -27.54
CA ARG A 6 -34.93 -41.89 -27.91
C ARG A 6 -36.11 -42.08 -26.94
N CYS A 7 -36.48 -40.92 -26.42
CA CYS A 7 -37.69 -40.47 -25.73
C CYS A 7 -39.02 -41.05 -26.27
N SER A 8 -39.97 -41.33 -25.38
CA SER A 8 -41.39 -41.28 -25.71
C SER A 8 -42.22 -40.76 -24.53
N SER A 9 -43.24 -40.01 -24.90
CA SER A 9 -44.16 -39.18 -24.15
C SER A 9 -45.25 -39.96 -23.41
N ALA A 10 -45.75 -39.39 -22.30
CA ALA A 10 -47.11 -39.63 -21.83
C ALA A 10 -47.81 -38.28 -21.53
N ARG A 11 -48.97 -38.07 -22.17
CA ARG A 11 -49.98 -37.06 -21.84
C ARG A 11 -51.08 -37.77 -21.03
N VAL A 12 -51.62 -37.17 -19.95
CA VAL A 12 -53.06 -37.15 -19.61
C VAL A 12 -53.36 -35.92 -18.70
N PHE A 13 -54.60 -35.44 -18.82
CA PHE A 13 -55.28 -34.21 -18.45
C PHE A 13 -55.56 -33.91 -16.95
N SER A 14 -55.81 -32.61 -16.68
CA SER A 14 -56.76 -31.98 -15.71
C SER A 14 -56.54 -32.29 -14.23
N THR A 15 -56.41 -31.34 -13.31
CA THR A 15 -57.42 -30.34 -12.91
C THR A 15 -56.75 -29.32 -11.96
N ALA A 16 -57.21 -28.07 -11.98
CA ALA A 16 -56.63 -26.93 -11.28
C ALA A 16 -56.59 -27.09 -9.74
N PHE A 17 -55.41 -26.86 -9.16
CA PHE A 17 -55.25 -26.35 -7.80
C PHE A 17 -54.40 -25.07 -7.87
N ILE A 18 -54.98 -23.94 -7.50
CA ILE A 18 -54.23 -22.70 -7.23
C ILE A 18 -53.56 -22.92 -5.87
N GLY A 19 -52.38 -23.53 -5.90
CA GLY A 19 -51.47 -23.54 -4.76
C GLY A 19 -50.64 -22.26 -4.79
N PHE A 20 -50.74 -21.45 -3.74
CA PHE A 20 -49.72 -20.44 -3.43
C PHE A 20 -48.42 -21.19 -3.09
N GLY A 21 -47.67 -21.57 -4.13
CA GLY A 21 -46.30 -22.01 -3.99
C GLY A 21 -45.47 -20.78 -3.63
N LEU A 22 -45.11 -20.68 -2.35
CA LEU A 22 -44.01 -19.82 -1.92
C LEU A 22 -42.76 -20.34 -2.65
N PHE A 23 -42.47 -19.78 -3.82
CA PHE A 23 -41.18 -19.97 -4.47
C PHE A 23 -40.16 -19.31 -3.54
N PHE A 24 -39.55 -20.12 -2.68
CA PHE A 24 -38.20 -19.81 -2.23
C PHE A 24 -37.36 -19.76 -3.51
N LEU A 25 -37.17 -18.55 -4.04
CA LEU A 25 -35.98 -18.26 -4.82
C LEU A 25 -34.82 -18.59 -3.89
N CYS A 26 -34.30 -19.79 -4.01
CA CYS A 26 -32.95 -20.09 -3.59
C CYS A 26 -32.07 -19.23 -4.50
N ALA A 27 -31.79 -18.00 -4.06
CA ALA A 27 -30.76 -17.20 -4.66
C ALA A 27 -29.47 -18.01 -4.51
N VAL A 28 -29.02 -18.62 -5.60
CA VAL A 28 -27.67 -19.14 -5.71
C VAL A 28 -26.75 -17.92 -5.83
N SER A 29 -26.62 -17.14 -4.76
CA SER A 29 -25.55 -16.16 -4.59
C SER A 29 -24.39 -16.88 -3.94
N GLY A 30 -23.81 -17.84 -4.66
CA GLY A 30 -22.70 -18.68 -4.20
C GLY A 30 -21.33 -18.05 -4.43
N VAL A 31 -21.23 -16.73 -4.55
CA VAL A 31 -19.93 -16.05 -4.54
C VAL A 31 -19.72 -15.56 -3.12
N ALA A 32 -18.83 -16.23 -2.38
CA ALA A 32 -18.39 -15.75 -1.08
C ALA A 32 -17.91 -14.31 -1.22
N ALA A 33 -18.36 -13.43 -0.32
CA ALA A 33 -17.88 -12.05 -0.31
C ALA A 33 -16.36 -12.05 -0.19
N PRO A 34 -15.65 -11.14 -0.89
CA PRO A 34 -14.22 -11.07 -0.79
C PRO A 34 -13.79 -10.82 0.67
N PRO A 35 -12.66 -11.40 1.11
CA PRO A 35 -12.12 -11.18 2.45
C PRO A 35 -11.97 -9.70 2.78
N ARG A 36 -12.28 -9.36 4.03
CA ARG A 36 -12.23 -7.98 4.50
C ARG A 36 -10.78 -7.48 4.56
N SER A 37 -10.57 -6.27 4.05
CA SER A 37 -9.32 -5.54 4.31
C SER A 37 -9.27 -5.06 5.77
N ILE A 38 -8.18 -5.39 6.45
CA ILE A 38 -7.87 -4.96 7.82
C ILE A 38 -6.49 -4.31 7.86
N LYS A 39 -6.31 -3.39 8.80
CA LYS A 39 -5.08 -2.62 8.97
C LYS A 39 -4.44 -2.94 10.32
N THR A 40 -3.12 -2.93 10.38
CA THR A 40 -2.32 -3.02 11.60
C THR A 40 -1.22 -1.96 11.57
N VAL A 41 -0.51 -1.77 12.68
CA VAL A 41 0.60 -0.82 12.79
C VAL A 41 1.86 -1.57 13.13
N HIS A 42 2.89 -1.39 12.30
CA HIS A 42 4.24 -1.68 12.71
C HIS A 42 4.72 -0.55 13.62
N GLY A 43 4.82 -0.83 14.91
CA GLY A 43 5.08 0.18 15.94
C GLY A 43 6.23 -0.19 16.84
N ARG A 44 7.30 -0.76 16.29
CA ARG A 44 8.52 -1.10 17.03
C ARG A 44 9.68 -0.28 16.44
N GLY A 45 10.52 0.27 17.33
CA GLY A 45 11.48 1.31 16.96
C GLY A 45 10.90 2.72 17.01
N ASN A 46 11.55 3.64 16.30
CA ASN A 46 11.29 5.08 16.27
C ASN A 46 10.43 5.52 15.07
N ILE A 47 10.06 4.59 14.18
CA ILE A 47 9.04 4.81 13.16
C ILE A 47 7.79 3.98 13.49
N ARG A 48 6.60 4.58 13.30
CA ARG A 48 5.33 3.83 13.27
C ARG A 48 4.75 3.92 11.87
N VAL A 49 4.34 2.80 11.30
CA VAL A 49 3.77 2.75 9.95
C VAL A 49 2.60 1.79 9.88
N ALA A 50 1.47 2.26 9.38
CA ALA A 50 0.34 1.40 9.05
C ALA A 50 0.66 0.49 7.86
N MET A 51 0.13 -0.72 7.91
CA MET A 51 0.05 -1.60 6.76
C MET A 51 -1.29 -2.32 6.76
N ASP A 52 -1.71 -2.79 5.59
CA ASP A 52 -2.90 -3.63 5.46
C ASP A 52 -2.58 -4.99 4.84
N ASN A 53 -3.57 -5.87 4.90
CA ASN A 53 -3.52 -7.22 4.35
C ASN A 53 -3.86 -7.27 2.86
N ILE A 54 -3.68 -6.17 2.13
CA ILE A 54 -3.91 -6.09 0.67
C ILE A 54 -2.79 -5.32 -0.05
N GLY A 55 -1.66 -5.09 0.61
CA GLY A 55 -0.45 -4.53 -0.01
C GLY A 55 -0.28 -3.02 0.07
N ASN A 56 -1.08 -2.31 0.88
CA ASN A 56 -0.79 -0.91 1.19
C ASN A 56 0.11 -0.77 2.42
N ILE A 57 1.01 0.20 2.36
CA ILE A 57 1.77 0.73 3.49
C ILE A 57 1.52 2.24 3.64
N GLY A 58 1.69 2.77 4.85
CA GLY A 58 1.55 4.19 5.15
C GLY A 58 0.14 4.76 5.00
N LEU A 59 -0.84 3.92 4.66
CA LEU A 59 -2.23 4.32 4.50
C LEU A 59 -3.05 4.00 5.75
N SER A 60 -3.65 5.04 6.33
CA SER A 60 -4.74 4.87 7.27
C SER A 60 -5.98 5.64 6.83
N ASP A 61 -7.14 5.17 7.26
CA ASP A 61 -8.43 5.85 7.06
C ASP A 61 -8.45 7.24 7.72
N TRP A 62 -7.42 7.59 8.50
CA TRP A 62 -7.27 8.84 9.23
C TRP A 62 -6.49 9.92 8.50
N PHE A 63 -5.97 9.65 7.30
CA PHE A 63 -5.21 10.68 6.60
C PHE A 63 -6.12 11.76 5.96
N LEU A 64 -7.27 11.35 5.41
CA LEU A 64 -8.19 12.25 4.70
C LEU A 64 -9.43 12.65 5.52
N VAL A 65 -9.59 12.17 6.76
CA VAL A 65 -10.78 12.50 7.55
C VAL A 65 -10.59 13.83 8.29
N GLN A 66 -10.73 14.92 7.54
CA GLN A 66 -11.72 15.93 7.94
C GLN A 66 -13.11 15.30 7.75
N PHE A 67 -14.14 15.69 8.50
CA PHE A 67 -15.54 15.23 8.34
C PHE A 67 -15.96 13.92 9.06
N GLY A 68 -15.98 13.94 10.40
CA GLY A 68 -17.10 13.37 11.15
C GLY A 68 -17.27 11.84 11.23
N ARG A 69 -16.30 11.01 10.82
CA ARG A 69 -16.34 9.57 11.17
C ARG A 69 -15.84 9.34 12.60
N THR A 70 -16.72 8.82 13.44
CA THR A 70 -16.50 8.58 14.88
C THR A 70 -15.74 7.27 15.19
N GLU A 71 -15.49 6.42 14.19
CA GLU A 71 -14.85 5.11 14.40
C GLU A 71 -13.45 5.09 13.81
N ALA A 72 -12.44 5.11 14.68
CA ALA A 72 -11.07 4.91 14.26
C ALA A 72 -10.80 3.43 13.99
N THR A 73 -10.19 3.11 12.84
CA THR A 73 -9.61 1.77 12.61
C THR A 73 -8.60 1.49 13.72
N ARG A 74 -8.81 0.38 14.41
CA ARG A 74 -7.95 -0.07 15.51
C ARG A 74 -7.06 -1.20 15.03
N ASP A 75 -5.82 -1.15 15.46
CA ASP A 75 -4.88 -2.24 15.24
C ASP A 75 -5.40 -3.49 15.97
N PRO A 76 -5.63 -4.61 15.26
CA PRO A 76 -6.14 -5.83 15.89
C PRO A 76 -5.18 -6.42 16.92
N PHE A 77 -3.89 -6.06 16.89
CA PHE A 77 -2.90 -6.56 17.86
C PHE A 77 -2.90 -5.76 19.16
N THR A 78 -2.83 -4.42 19.08
CA THR A 78 -2.74 -3.55 20.27
C THR A 78 -4.06 -2.94 20.73
N GLY A 79 -5.06 -2.84 19.84
CA GLY A 79 -6.27 -2.06 20.05
C GLY A 79 -6.10 -0.54 19.88
N ASP A 80 -4.87 -0.08 19.62
CA ASP A 80 -4.55 1.32 19.41
C ASP A 80 -5.10 1.83 18.07
N LYS A 81 -5.23 3.16 17.95
CA LYS A 81 -5.63 3.79 16.69
C LYS A 81 -4.55 3.61 15.62
N VAL A 82 -4.96 3.23 14.42
CA VAL A 82 -4.09 3.15 13.24
C VAL A 82 -3.97 4.54 12.61
N TYR A 83 -2.79 5.15 12.72
CA TYR A 83 -2.40 6.34 11.97
C TYR A 83 -1.61 5.96 10.71
N ALA A 84 -1.31 6.92 9.83
CA ALA A 84 -0.55 6.69 8.60
C ALA A 84 0.90 6.30 8.91
N ILE A 85 1.84 7.23 8.82
CA ILE A 85 3.21 7.07 9.29
C ILE A 85 3.50 8.16 10.31
N GLU A 86 4.19 7.83 11.40
CA GLU A 86 4.66 8.80 12.39
C GLU A 86 6.17 8.64 12.58
N TYR A 87 6.89 9.74 12.39
CA TYR A 87 8.33 9.80 12.59
C TYR A 87 8.79 11.22 13.02
N PRO A 88 9.64 11.36 14.05
CA PRO A 88 9.97 10.33 15.04
C PRO A 88 8.71 9.89 15.80
N ARG A 89 8.73 8.67 16.35
CA ARG A 89 7.60 8.13 17.09
C ARG A 89 7.32 9.00 18.32
N GLY A 90 6.06 9.43 18.46
CA GLY A 90 5.62 10.31 19.54
C GLY A 90 5.68 11.81 19.19
N SER A 91 6.26 12.17 18.03
CA SER A 91 6.32 13.57 17.56
C SER A 91 4.95 14.12 17.17
N ARG A 92 3.98 13.26 16.86
CA ARG A 92 2.69 13.63 16.24
C ARG A 92 2.82 14.22 14.83
N THR A 93 4.02 14.23 14.24
CA THR A 93 4.22 14.51 12.82
C THR A 93 3.86 13.26 12.03
N ARG A 94 2.87 13.40 11.17
CA ARG A 94 2.33 12.34 10.33
C ARG A 94 2.74 12.55 8.88
N TYR A 95 3.10 11.46 8.24
CA TYR A 95 3.39 11.41 6.82
C TYR A 95 2.37 10.45 6.18
N ALA A 96 1.76 10.88 5.09
CA ALA A 96 1.08 9.99 4.16
C ALA A 96 1.99 9.62 3.02
N LEU A 97 3.04 8.88 3.31
CA LEU A 97 3.70 8.14 2.23
C LEU A 97 2.85 6.90 1.95
N GLN A 98 1.75 7.09 1.21
CA GLN A 98 0.96 5.96 0.71
C GLN A 98 1.89 5.09 -0.15
N GLY A 99 1.99 3.80 0.15
CA GLY A 99 2.67 2.84 -0.71
C GLY A 99 1.66 1.81 -1.17
N THR A 100 0.92 2.12 -2.23
CA THR A 100 0.01 1.17 -2.86
C THR A 100 0.80 0.28 -3.81
N LEU A 101 0.86 -1.02 -3.49
CA LEU A 101 1.51 -2.01 -4.33
C LEU A 101 0.75 -2.16 -5.66
N MET A 102 1.51 -2.17 -6.74
CA MET A 102 1.04 -2.47 -8.09
C MET A 102 1.99 -3.48 -8.72
N ILE A 103 1.44 -4.58 -9.24
CA ILE A 103 2.19 -5.59 -9.99
C ILE A 103 1.56 -5.70 -11.37
N GLY A 104 2.35 -5.36 -12.40
CA GLY A 104 1.96 -5.51 -13.80
C GLY A 104 2.72 -6.66 -14.45
N ALA A 105 2.14 -7.25 -15.50
CA ALA A 105 2.83 -8.20 -16.35
C ALA A 105 2.19 -8.25 -17.75
N ARG A 106 2.97 -8.70 -18.73
CA ARG A 106 2.45 -9.13 -20.03
C ARG A 106 1.95 -10.57 -19.93
N VAL A 107 0.71 -10.78 -20.37
CA VAL A 107 0.04 -12.09 -20.37
C VAL A 107 -0.44 -12.37 -21.78
N GLY A 108 0.34 -13.15 -22.53
CA GLY A 108 0.13 -13.33 -23.96
C GLY A 108 0.34 -12.02 -24.73
N ARG A 109 -0.74 -11.43 -25.24
CA ARG A 109 -0.71 -10.17 -26.01
C ARG A 109 -1.18 -8.94 -25.21
N ASP A 110 -1.68 -9.15 -24.00
CA ASP A 110 -2.24 -8.09 -23.17
C ASP A 110 -1.29 -7.73 -22.03
N SER A 111 -1.40 -6.49 -21.55
CA SER A 111 -0.79 -6.05 -20.30
C SER A 111 -1.86 -5.98 -19.22
N LEU A 112 -1.64 -6.69 -18.12
CA LEU A 112 -2.53 -6.70 -16.97
C LEU A 112 -1.80 -6.12 -15.76
N VAL A 113 -2.57 -5.55 -14.84
CA VAL A 113 -2.08 -5.01 -13.58
C VAL A 113 -3.02 -5.43 -12.47
N SER A 114 -2.43 -5.82 -11.34
CA SER A 114 -3.11 -6.04 -10.07
C SER A 114 -2.61 -5.00 -9.07
N ARG A 115 -3.53 -4.24 -8.47
CA ARG A 115 -3.22 -3.19 -7.49
C ARG A 115 -3.90 -3.40 -6.14
N SER A 116 -3.29 -2.88 -5.09
CA SER A 116 -3.95 -2.75 -3.80
C SER A 116 -5.18 -1.86 -3.90
N ASN A 117 -6.11 -2.06 -2.98
CA ASN A 117 -7.41 -1.38 -2.94
C ASN A 117 -8.25 -1.65 -4.20
N GLY A 118 -8.74 -2.89 -4.32
CA GLY A 118 -9.69 -3.29 -5.35
C GLY A 118 -9.40 -4.65 -5.96
N GLU A 119 -8.14 -5.08 -6.06
CA GLU A 119 -7.78 -6.29 -6.81
C GLU A 119 -7.03 -7.31 -5.96
N PHE A 120 -6.19 -6.87 -5.01
CA PHE A 120 -5.66 -7.75 -3.97
C PHE A 120 -6.65 -7.93 -2.81
N PHE A 121 -6.78 -9.17 -2.37
CA PHE A 121 -7.59 -9.59 -1.23
C PHE A 121 -6.81 -10.57 -0.37
N ALA A 122 -7.07 -10.53 0.93
CA ALA A 122 -6.40 -11.44 1.84
C ALA A 122 -6.68 -12.92 1.50
N GLU A 123 -5.72 -13.81 1.74
CA GLU A 123 -5.87 -15.24 1.40
C GLU A 123 -6.94 -15.93 2.27
N SER A 124 -7.23 -15.42 3.47
CA SER A 124 -8.25 -15.98 4.36
C SER A 124 -9.25 -14.92 4.86
N ASP A 125 -10.46 -15.36 5.22
CA ASP A 125 -11.50 -14.56 5.86
C ASP A 125 -11.34 -14.47 7.39
N ALA A 126 -10.38 -15.20 7.96
CA ALA A 126 -10.09 -15.19 9.38
C ALA A 126 -9.70 -13.77 9.82
N PHE A 127 -10.31 -13.30 10.91
CA PHE A 127 -10.14 -11.98 11.51
C PHE A 127 -8.69 -11.62 11.95
N SER A 128 -7.71 -12.49 11.67
CA SER A 128 -6.28 -12.27 11.94
C SER A 128 -5.41 -12.63 10.72
N ASN A 129 -5.57 -11.93 9.60
CA ASN A 129 -4.66 -12.05 8.43
C ASN A 129 -3.23 -11.52 8.68
N PHE A 130 -2.86 -11.32 9.94
CA PHE A 130 -1.53 -10.94 10.37
C PHE A 130 -0.99 -11.99 11.33
N THR A 131 0.21 -12.49 11.03
CA THR A 131 1.04 -13.23 11.97
C THR A 131 2.06 -12.28 12.57
N TYR A 132 2.16 -12.28 13.90
CA TYR A 132 3.11 -11.44 14.64
C TYR A 132 4.21 -12.32 15.24
N GLU A 133 5.46 -11.99 14.94
CA GLU A 133 6.61 -12.77 15.41
C GLU A 133 7.66 -11.87 16.06
N SER A 134 8.51 -12.46 16.91
CA SER A 134 9.66 -11.78 17.50
C SER A 134 10.83 -12.75 17.64
N ARG A 135 12.05 -12.27 17.37
CA ARG A 135 13.28 -13.03 17.64
C ARG A 135 13.64 -13.14 19.12
N ASN A 136 12.96 -12.40 20.00
CA ASN A 136 13.25 -12.40 21.43
C ASN A 136 12.69 -13.68 22.07
N ALA A 137 13.57 -14.56 22.54
CA ALA A 137 13.21 -15.82 23.20
C ALA A 137 12.34 -15.65 24.46
N GLY A 138 12.35 -14.47 25.10
CA GLY A 138 11.48 -14.16 26.24
C GLY A 138 10.09 -13.61 25.85
N SER A 139 9.81 -13.43 24.56
CA SER A 139 8.53 -12.91 24.07
C SER A 139 7.50 -14.03 23.92
N SER A 140 6.23 -13.75 24.22
CA SER A 140 5.11 -14.65 23.87
C SER A 140 4.92 -14.80 22.35
N LEU A 141 5.54 -13.92 21.56
CA LEU A 141 5.56 -13.97 20.11
C LEU A 141 6.84 -14.63 19.56
N PHE A 142 7.62 -15.31 20.41
CA PHE A 142 8.86 -15.91 19.96
C PHE A 142 8.60 -16.89 18.81
N SER A 143 9.32 -16.69 17.70
CA SER A 143 9.35 -17.61 16.57
C SER A 143 10.79 -17.79 16.12
N PRO A 144 11.25 -19.03 15.88
CA PRO A 144 12.57 -19.27 15.27
C PRO A 144 12.66 -18.70 13.84
N ASP A 145 11.52 -18.44 13.19
CA ASP A 145 11.46 -17.89 11.85
C ASP A 145 11.48 -16.36 11.79
N ALA A 146 11.32 -15.69 12.94
CA ALA A 146 11.39 -14.23 13.04
C ALA A 146 12.75 -13.69 12.58
N LYS A 147 12.74 -12.62 11.79
CA LYS A 147 13.96 -11.99 11.23
C LYS A 147 14.35 -10.71 11.95
N SER A 148 13.44 -10.12 12.71
CA SER A 148 13.68 -8.88 13.44
C SER A 148 13.11 -8.91 14.87
N ASP A 149 13.19 -7.79 15.60
CA ASP A 149 12.67 -7.70 16.96
C ASP A 149 11.14 -7.75 17.00
N PHE A 150 10.50 -7.42 15.88
CA PHE A 150 9.07 -7.54 15.66
C PHE A 150 8.76 -7.64 14.17
N ASP A 151 8.22 -8.78 13.75
CA ASP A 151 7.77 -9.05 12.39
C ASP A 151 6.24 -9.02 12.34
N ILE A 152 5.69 -8.43 11.28
CA ILE A 152 4.27 -8.56 10.91
C ILE A 152 4.22 -9.20 9.52
N ILE A 153 3.52 -10.32 9.39
CA ILE A 153 3.41 -11.06 8.13
C ILE A 153 1.95 -11.06 7.69
N SER A 154 1.70 -10.76 6.41
CA SER A 154 0.39 -10.89 5.79
C SER A 154 0.48 -11.59 4.44
N VAL A 155 -0.61 -12.24 4.05
CA VAL A 155 -0.70 -13.00 2.81
C VAL A 155 -1.99 -12.63 2.06
N TYR A 156 -1.84 -12.28 0.79
CA TYR A 156 -2.95 -11.87 -0.08
C TYR A 156 -2.76 -12.31 -1.52
N VAL A 157 -3.86 -12.35 -2.27
CA VAL A 157 -3.97 -12.88 -3.62
C VAL A 157 -4.80 -11.94 -4.50
N ASP A 158 -4.64 -12.03 -5.81
CA ASP A 158 -5.45 -11.24 -6.78
C ASP A 158 -6.52 -12.08 -7.51
N THR A 159 -6.85 -13.26 -6.98
CA THR A 159 -7.66 -14.26 -7.70
C THR A 159 -9.15 -13.95 -7.78
N PHE A 160 -9.62 -12.89 -7.11
CA PHE A 160 -11.04 -12.54 -7.02
C PHE A 160 -11.47 -11.68 -8.21
N VAL A 161 -12.55 -12.08 -8.88
CA VAL A 161 -13.16 -11.30 -9.96
C VAL A 161 -14.18 -10.33 -9.35
N VAL A 162 -13.77 -9.08 -9.18
CA VAL A 162 -14.63 -8.00 -8.67
C VAL A 162 -14.64 -6.83 -9.66
N ASN A 163 -15.73 -6.06 -9.68
CA ASN A 163 -15.78 -4.81 -10.44
C ASN A 163 -15.17 -3.70 -9.58
N SER A 164 -13.86 -3.51 -9.70
CA SER A 164 -13.09 -2.60 -8.83
C SER A 164 -12.09 -1.72 -9.58
N GLY A 165 -12.00 -1.84 -10.90
CA GLY A 165 -11.10 -1.05 -11.74
C GLY A 165 -11.59 0.38 -11.98
N PRO A 166 -10.68 1.33 -12.28
CA PRO A 166 -11.03 2.72 -12.64
C PRO A 166 -11.88 2.81 -13.92
N ASP A 167 -11.82 1.79 -14.76
CA ASP A 167 -12.61 1.60 -15.99
C ASP A 167 -13.91 0.81 -15.75
N SER A 168 -14.26 0.51 -14.49
CA SER A 168 -15.45 -0.25 -14.09
C SER A 168 -15.57 -1.64 -14.72
N ARG A 169 -14.47 -2.20 -15.25
CA ARG A 169 -14.45 -3.57 -15.76
C ARG A 169 -14.21 -4.57 -14.62
N PRO A 170 -14.63 -5.84 -14.79
CA PRO A 170 -14.21 -6.91 -13.90
C PRO A 170 -12.68 -7.04 -13.87
N HIS A 171 -12.12 -7.21 -12.68
CA HIS A 171 -10.72 -7.54 -12.50
C HIS A 171 -10.35 -8.80 -13.31
N ILE A 172 -9.19 -8.78 -13.94
CA ILE A 172 -8.63 -9.92 -14.66
C ILE A 172 -7.36 -10.34 -13.89
N PRO A 173 -7.46 -11.38 -13.04
CA PRO A 173 -6.34 -11.83 -12.20
C PRO A 173 -5.08 -12.17 -13.00
N LEU A 174 -3.93 -11.74 -12.47
CA LEU A 174 -2.62 -12.27 -12.86
C LEU A 174 -2.39 -13.66 -12.23
N GLY A 175 -3.08 -13.99 -11.14
CA GLY A 175 -2.92 -15.26 -10.42
C GLY A 175 -1.72 -15.20 -9.47
N LEU A 176 -1.63 -14.13 -8.70
CA LEU A 176 -0.54 -13.84 -7.79
C LEU A 176 -0.92 -14.20 -6.35
N LYS A 177 0.08 -14.69 -5.61
CA LYS A 177 0.08 -14.76 -4.15
C LYS A 177 1.26 -13.95 -3.64
N ILE A 178 1.00 -13.05 -2.70
CA ILE A 178 1.98 -12.15 -2.12
C ILE A 178 2.10 -12.47 -0.63
N THR A 179 3.32 -12.74 -0.18
CA THR A 179 3.66 -12.75 1.24
C THR A 179 4.41 -11.46 1.56
N GLN A 180 3.81 -10.59 2.37
CA GLN A 180 4.41 -9.34 2.82
C GLN A 180 4.87 -9.50 4.27
N ARG A 181 6.16 -9.26 4.54
CA ARG A 181 6.72 -9.24 5.89
C ARG A 181 7.30 -7.86 6.19
N ALA A 182 6.84 -7.24 7.26
CA ALA A 182 7.35 -5.96 7.77
C ALA A 182 8.23 -6.20 9.01
N MET A 183 9.43 -5.64 9.03
CA MET A 183 10.51 -5.95 9.99
C MET A 183 11.09 -4.67 10.59
N SER A 184 11.40 -4.69 11.89
CA SER A 184 12.00 -3.56 12.60
C SER A 184 12.90 -4.00 13.77
N TRP A 185 13.72 -3.07 14.25
CA TRP A 185 14.64 -3.29 15.37
C TRP A 185 14.42 -2.25 16.46
N THR A 186 14.78 -2.62 17.69
CA THR A 186 14.66 -1.78 18.88
C THR A 186 15.90 -0.96 19.25
N PRO A 187 17.15 -1.36 18.93
CA PRO A 187 18.32 -0.55 19.25
C PRO A 187 18.30 0.79 18.50
N THR A 188 18.58 1.89 19.22
CA THR A 188 18.46 3.28 18.75
C THR A 188 19.40 3.70 17.61
N HIS A 189 20.23 2.79 17.10
CA HIS A 189 21.11 3.04 15.96
C HIS A 189 20.56 2.43 14.66
N ILE A 190 19.44 1.70 14.73
CA ILE A 190 18.80 0.99 13.60
C ILE A 190 17.26 0.95 13.74
N ASP A 191 16.65 1.94 14.41
CA ASP A 191 15.21 1.97 14.70
C ASP A 191 14.42 3.02 13.89
N ASP A 192 15.08 3.71 12.95
CA ASP A 192 14.52 4.76 12.09
C ASP A 192 13.99 4.24 10.74
N PHE A 193 13.80 2.92 10.59
CA PHE A 193 13.28 2.32 9.37
C PHE A 193 12.47 1.05 9.63
N VAL A 194 11.57 0.73 8.70
CA VAL A 194 10.91 -0.59 8.60
C VAL A 194 11.26 -1.20 7.26
N ILE A 195 11.73 -2.45 7.26
CA ILE A 195 11.99 -3.19 6.03
C ILE A 195 10.75 -4.00 5.68
N TYR A 196 10.26 -3.81 4.45
CA TYR A 196 9.22 -4.63 3.85
C TYR A 196 9.85 -5.61 2.86
N ARG A 197 9.63 -6.91 3.10
CA ARG A 197 9.97 -7.98 2.16
C ARG A 197 8.69 -8.46 1.51
N TYR A 198 8.68 -8.49 0.18
CA TYR A 198 7.59 -9.02 -0.62
C TYR A 198 8.08 -10.28 -1.33
N GLU A 199 7.38 -11.39 -1.12
CA GLU A 199 7.56 -12.61 -1.91
C GLU A 199 6.37 -12.75 -2.84
N VAL A 200 6.64 -12.73 -4.14
CA VAL A 200 5.63 -12.76 -5.20
C VAL A 200 5.66 -14.12 -5.87
N ALA A 201 4.57 -14.88 -5.75
CA ALA A 201 4.42 -16.19 -6.36
C ALA A 201 3.33 -16.14 -7.45
N ASN A 202 3.65 -16.65 -8.63
CA ASN A 202 2.64 -16.97 -9.64
C ASN A 202 2.00 -18.32 -9.27
N ILE A 203 0.75 -18.27 -8.81
CA ILE A 203 -0.10 -19.42 -8.50
C ILE A 203 -1.14 -19.67 -9.59
N GLY A 204 -1.16 -18.84 -10.63
CA GLY A 204 -2.01 -18.97 -11.80
C GLY A 204 -1.50 -20.03 -12.78
N ASN A 205 -2.24 -20.20 -13.87
CA ASN A 205 -1.89 -21.10 -14.97
C ASN A 205 -1.31 -20.38 -16.18
N LYS A 206 -1.14 -19.05 -16.10
CA LYS A 206 -0.61 -18.23 -17.18
C LYS A 206 0.85 -17.90 -16.91
N MET A 207 1.65 -17.90 -17.96
CA MET A 207 2.99 -17.33 -17.89
C MET A 207 2.88 -15.81 -17.76
N LEU A 208 3.66 -15.25 -16.84
CA LEU A 208 3.80 -13.80 -16.67
C LEU A 208 5.14 -13.41 -17.29
N GLU A 209 5.08 -12.62 -18.34
CA GLU A 209 6.26 -12.07 -19.03
C GLU A 209 6.41 -10.60 -18.62
N ASP A 210 7.63 -10.09 -18.57
CA ASP A 210 7.92 -8.66 -18.35
C ASP A 210 7.22 -8.11 -17.10
N VAL A 211 7.56 -8.63 -15.90
CA VAL A 211 6.85 -8.24 -14.67
C VAL A 211 7.32 -6.85 -14.19
N TRP A 212 6.41 -5.95 -13.86
CA TRP A 212 6.70 -4.65 -13.25
C TRP A 212 6.17 -4.60 -11.82
N ILE A 213 7.00 -4.10 -10.90
CA ILE A 213 6.58 -3.85 -9.51
C ILE A 213 6.73 -2.37 -9.24
N GLY A 214 5.65 -1.76 -8.77
CA GLY A 214 5.59 -0.35 -8.44
C GLY A 214 4.95 -0.09 -7.09
N MET A 215 5.35 1.02 -6.48
CA MET A 215 4.65 1.63 -5.36
C MET A 215 4.17 3.01 -5.77
N TYR A 216 2.85 3.17 -5.76
CA TYR A 216 2.19 4.45 -5.92
C TYR A 216 2.06 5.12 -4.56
N GLY A 217 2.46 6.38 -4.48
CA GLY A 217 2.27 7.22 -3.31
C GLY A 217 1.62 8.55 -3.60
N MET A 218 1.00 9.08 -2.55
CA MET A 218 0.36 10.37 -2.52
C MET A 218 0.69 11.00 -1.19
N GLY A 219 1.57 11.99 -1.21
CA GLY A 219 2.10 12.62 -0.03
C GLY A 219 1.21 13.69 0.53
N ALA A 220 1.06 13.66 1.85
CA ALA A 220 0.95 14.89 2.60
C ALA A 220 1.59 14.73 3.99
N VAL A 221 2.13 15.81 4.53
CA VAL A 221 2.95 15.85 5.74
C VAL A 221 2.35 16.88 6.67
N GLN A 222 2.02 16.48 7.89
CA GLN A 222 1.35 17.38 8.82
C GLN A 222 1.62 17.00 10.27
N THR A 223 1.74 17.99 11.15
CA THR A 223 1.77 17.76 12.59
C THR A 223 0.36 17.88 13.18
N VAL A 224 -0.10 16.83 13.87
CA VAL A 224 -1.45 16.83 14.45
C VAL A 224 -1.47 17.50 15.83
N LEU A 225 -2.16 18.64 15.89
CA LEU A 225 -2.48 19.38 17.11
C LEU A 225 -3.92 19.02 17.55
N GLY A 226 -4.14 18.74 18.84
CA GLY A 226 -5.33 18.01 19.33
C GLY A 226 -6.71 18.62 19.03
N PHE A 227 -7.72 17.73 19.05
CA PHE A 227 -9.20 17.86 19.08
C PHE A 227 -9.95 18.84 18.15
N PHE A 228 -9.31 19.84 17.55
CA PHE A 228 -9.89 20.71 16.53
C PHE A 228 -8.88 20.93 15.40
N ASP A 229 -8.75 19.96 14.51
CA ASP A 229 -8.00 20.14 13.27
C ASP A 229 -8.86 21.01 12.32
N SER A 230 -8.89 22.31 12.60
CA SER A 230 -9.72 23.32 11.95
C SER A 230 -9.05 23.94 10.72
N THR A 231 -7.92 23.41 10.28
CA THR A 231 -7.28 23.76 9.01
C THR A 231 -7.09 22.47 8.26
N GLY A 232 -7.65 22.34 7.05
CA GLY A 232 -7.55 21.08 6.30
C GLY A 232 -6.11 20.73 5.97
N ILE A 233 -5.95 19.60 5.29
CA ILE A 233 -4.67 19.16 4.71
C ILE A 233 -4.02 20.38 4.05
N LYS A 234 -2.85 20.77 4.54
CA LYS A 234 -2.04 21.79 3.88
C LYS A 234 -1.41 21.11 2.71
N ASN A 235 -1.70 21.58 1.50
CA ASN A 235 -1.13 21.00 0.30
C ASN A 235 0.21 21.70 0.02
N ASP A 236 1.18 21.66 0.91
CA ASP A 236 2.48 22.30 0.72
C ASP A 236 3.63 21.31 0.85
N GLU A 237 3.40 20.09 0.38
CA GLU A 237 4.41 19.06 0.38
C GLU A 237 5.26 19.07 -0.88
N LEU A 238 6.46 18.50 -0.76
CA LEU A 238 7.32 18.22 -1.88
C LEU A 238 7.65 16.74 -1.90
N THR A 239 7.69 16.18 -3.09
CA THR A 239 8.24 14.85 -3.33
C THR A 239 9.50 14.96 -4.18
N GLY A 240 10.41 14.00 -4.02
CA GLY A 240 11.60 13.94 -4.84
C GLY A 240 12.21 12.55 -4.91
N PHE A 241 13.34 12.46 -5.63
CA PHE A 241 14.09 11.23 -5.79
C PHE A 241 15.58 11.46 -5.56
N LEU A 242 16.10 10.92 -4.47
CA LEU A 242 17.51 10.95 -4.13
C LEU A 242 18.22 9.76 -4.77
N LYS A 243 18.76 9.98 -5.97
CA LYS A 243 19.48 8.94 -6.73
C LYS A 243 20.80 8.55 -6.09
N THR A 244 21.60 9.53 -5.65
CA THR A 244 22.93 9.29 -5.08
C THR A 244 23.25 10.24 -3.92
N PHE A 245 24.13 9.80 -3.02
CA PHE A 245 24.66 10.61 -1.93
C PHE A 245 26.18 10.49 -1.84
N PRO A 246 26.93 11.55 -1.48
CA PRO A 246 28.37 11.44 -1.30
C PRO A 246 28.71 10.41 -0.21
N ALA A 247 29.65 9.50 -0.49
CA ALA A 247 30.10 8.54 0.51
C ALA A 247 30.75 9.29 1.70
N PRO A 248 30.50 8.86 2.96
CA PRO A 248 31.11 9.49 4.13
C PRO A 248 32.65 9.50 4.08
N GLY A 249 33.29 10.43 4.79
CA GLY A 249 34.74 10.40 5.02
C GLY A 249 35.61 10.93 3.87
N ASN A 250 35.14 11.91 3.09
CA ASN A 250 35.86 12.51 1.95
C ASN A 250 36.24 11.51 0.84
N CYS A 251 35.50 10.40 0.72
CA CYS A 251 35.67 9.50 -0.42
C CYS A 251 35.11 10.15 -1.70
N PRO A 252 35.80 10.02 -2.85
CA PRO A 252 35.32 10.57 -4.13
C PRO A 252 34.12 9.79 -4.71
N PHE A 253 33.72 8.71 -4.05
CA PHE A 253 32.61 7.86 -4.47
C PHE A 253 31.26 8.43 -4.05
N ARG A 254 30.23 8.12 -4.84
CA ARG A 254 28.84 8.42 -4.51
C ARG A 254 28.08 7.12 -4.36
N ASP A 255 27.43 6.94 -3.24
CA ASP A 255 26.55 5.81 -2.99
C ASP A 255 25.28 5.97 -3.81
N THR A 256 24.81 4.88 -4.41
CA THR A 256 23.52 4.84 -5.10
C THR A 256 22.46 4.48 -4.08
N LEU A 257 21.49 5.39 -3.85
CA LEU A 257 20.45 5.23 -2.83
C LEU A 257 19.07 4.95 -3.44
N ASN A 258 18.67 5.69 -4.48
CA ASN A 258 17.37 5.54 -5.14
C ASN A 258 16.16 5.65 -4.18
N ILE A 259 16.14 6.72 -3.39
CA ILE A 259 15.09 6.96 -2.39
C ILE A 259 14.05 7.92 -2.97
N ALA A 260 12.81 7.47 -3.13
CA ALA A 260 11.68 8.38 -3.31
C ALA A 260 11.30 8.94 -1.95
N TYR A 261 11.12 10.26 -1.82
CA TYR A 261 10.84 10.87 -0.52
C TYR A 261 9.74 11.91 -0.57
N GLU A 262 9.20 12.22 0.60
CA GLU A 262 8.25 13.29 0.87
C GLU A 262 8.74 14.14 2.03
N ILE A 263 8.51 15.45 1.91
CA ILE A 263 8.79 16.46 2.93
C ILE A 263 7.65 17.49 2.95
N ASP A 264 7.51 18.15 4.08
CA ASP A 264 6.81 19.43 4.17
C ASP A 264 7.73 20.53 3.60
N ALA A 265 7.21 21.42 2.72
CA ALA A 265 8.01 22.44 2.07
C ALA A 265 8.52 23.53 3.01
N ASP A 266 7.73 23.91 4.02
CA ASP A 266 8.06 24.98 4.96
C ASP A 266 8.22 24.51 6.41
N GLY A 267 7.98 23.22 6.65
CA GLY A 267 8.15 22.50 7.91
C GLY A 267 7.20 22.93 9.00
N ASP A 268 6.22 23.79 8.70
CA ASP A 268 5.18 24.24 9.62
C ASP A 268 5.70 24.69 11.00
N PRO A 269 6.58 25.72 11.07
CA PRO A 269 7.03 26.25 12.33
C PRO A 269 5.87 26.88 13.11
N VAL A 270 5.92 26.76 14.44
CA VAL A 270 4.91 27.35 15.33
C VAL A 270 4.88 28.86 15.08
N GLY A 271 3.71 29.42 14.80
CA GLY A 271 3.54 30.82 14.39
C GLY A 271 3.51 31.06 12.88
N GLY A 272 3.54 30.00 12.04
CA GLY A 272 3.22 30.06 10.61
C GLY A 272 4.27 30.72 9.73
N GLY A 273 5.55 30.52 10.04
CA GLY A 273 6.68 31.00 9.23
C GLY A 273 6.93 32.51 9.26
N ARG A 274 6.36 33.24 10.23
CA ARG A 274 6.49 34.70 10.37
C ARG A 274 7.63 35.07 11.32
N ILE A 275 7.99 36.36 11.38
CA ILE A 275 8.94 36.87 12.38
C ILE A 275 8.43 36.50 13.78
N GLY A 276 9.25 35.76 14.54
CA GLY A 276 8.88 35.21 15.85
C GLY A 276 8.43 33.74 15.82
N SER A 277 8.39 33.10 14.65
CA SER A 277 8.14 31.66 14.56
C SER A 277 9.22 30.83 15.23
N THR A 278 8.80 29.73 15.85
CA THR A 278 9.69 28.81 16.55
C THR A 278 9.60 27.41 15.96
N TRP A 279 10.76 26.80 15.76
CA TRP A 279 10.88 25.41 15.37
C TRP A 279 10.83 24.54 16.62
N GLY A 280 9.91 23.57 16.65
CA GLY A 280 9.75 22.70 17.81
C GLY A 280 9.23 21.33 17.44
N ASP A 281 8.75 20.59 18.43
CA ASP A 281 8.18 19.25 18.25
C ASP A 281 6.88 19.26 17.43
N GLN A 282 6.33 20.44 17.17
CA GLN A 282 5.14 20.67 16.35
C GLN A 282 5.46 21.00 14.88
N SER A 283 6.73 20.90 14.48
CA SER A 283 7.20 21.24 13.14
C SER A 283 7.63 19.99 12.38
N ALA A 284 7.22 19.86 11.13
CA ALA A 284 7.60 18.80 10.21
C ALA A 284 9.05 19.01 9.72
N ARG A 285 10.03 18.59 10.53
CA ARG A 285 11.46 18.79 10.27
C ARG A 285 12.17 17.62 9.61
N SER A 286 11.47 16.52 9.36
CA SER A 286 12.06 15.29 8.82
C SER A 286 11.53 15.00 7.42
N ALA A 287 12.28 14.17 6.71
CA ALA A 287 11.84 13.58 5.45
C ALA A 287 11.49 12.11 5.68
N LEU A 288 10.50 11.62 4.95
CA LEU A 288 10.19 10.19 4.91
C LEU A 288 10.47 9.66 3.51
N GLY A 289 11.14 8.51 3.43
CA GLY A 289 11.56 7.93 2.16
C GLY A 289 11.18 6.46 1.99
N LEU A 290 11.01 6.05 0.74
CA LEU A 290 10.88 4.68 0.29
C LEU A 290 12.08 4.29 -0.58
N MET A 291 12.71 3.17 -0.24
CA MET A 291 13.89 2.64 -0.91
C MET A 291 13.71 1.17 -1.27
N TRP A 292 14.12 0.80 -2.47
CA TRP A 292 14.26 -0.59 -2.87
C TRP A 292 15.63 -1.11 -2.44
N LEU A 293 15.66 -2.12 -1.57
CA LEU A 293 16.91 -2.70 -1.04
C LEU A 293 17.40 -3.89 -1.85
N GLU A 294 16.53 -4.88 -2.02
CA GLU A 294 16.81 -6.12 -2.74
C GLU A 294 15.88 -6.21 -3.94
N LEU A 295 16.47 -6.20 -5.14
CA LEU A 295 15.75 -6.36 -6.40
C LEU A 295 16.18 -7.68 -7.03
N PRO A 296 15.25 -8.51 -7.51
CA PRO A 296 15.62 -9.66 -8.34
C PRO A 296 16.43 -9.18 -9.55
N PRO A 297 17.38 -9.99 -10.05
CA PRO A 297 18.13 -9.62 -11.24
C PRO A 297 17.19 -9.44 -12.44
N ALA A 298 17.52 -8.49 -13.31
CA ALA A 298 16.91 -8.43 -14.63
C ALA A 298 17.36 -9.65 -15.47
N LYS A 299 16.64 -10.01 -16.55
CA LYS A 299 17.00 -11.16 -17.43
C LYS A 299 18.37 -11.10 -18.07
N ASP A 300 18.93 -9.92 -18.26
CA ASP A 300 20.32 -9.77 -18.71
C ASP A 300 21.35 -10.06 -17.59
N GLY A 301 20.90 -10.43 -16.39
CA GLY A 301 21.71 -10.65 -15.19
C GLY A 301 22.10 -9.35 -14.48
N GLY A 302 21.64 -8.20 -14.96
CA GLY A 302 21.90 -6.89 -14.41
C GLY A 302 20.98 -6.49 -13.25
N ARG A 303 21.17 -5.26 -12.75
CA ARG A 303 20.24 -4.66 -11.78
C ARG A 303 19.07 -4.03 -12.52
N PRO A 304 17.81 -4.26 -12.09
CA PRO A 304 16.66 -3.56 -12.65
C PRO A 304 16.80 -2.04 -12.59
N ALA A 305 16.33 -1.37 -13.63
CA ALA A 305 16.22 0.08 -13.63
C ALA A 305 15.08 0.50 -12.69
N ILE A 306 15.40 1.39 -11.74
CA ILE A 306 14.40 2.05 -10.90
C ILE A 306 14.02 3.36 -11.58
N ASN A 307 12.73 3.54 -11.80
CA ASN A 307 12.15 4.75 -12.35
C ASN A 307 11.34 5.45 -11.26
N TYR A 308 11.30 6.77 -11.33
CA TYR A 308 10.50 7.62 -10.45
C TYR A 308 9.78 8.66 -11.31
N ASN A 309 8.46 8.72 -11.16
CA ASN A 309 7.62 9.73 -11.79
C ASN A 309 6.76 10.41 -10.71
N TRP A 310 6.45 11.69 -10.91
CA TRP A 310 5.58 12.48 -10.04
C TRP A 310 4.64 13.34 -10.90
N TRP A 311 3.53 13.79 -10.30
CA TRP A 311 2.52 14.62 -10.97
C TRP A 311 1.98 15.70 -10.03
N VAL A 312 1.32 16.71 -10.60
CA VAL A 312 0.62 17.77 -9.86
C VAL A 312 -0.83 17.80 -10.31
N SER A 313 -1.76 17.71 -9.35
CA SER A 313 -3.19 17.86 -9.63
C SER A 313 -3.49 19.30 -10.10
N PRO A 314 -4.39 19.52 -11.08
CA PRO A 314 -5.23 18.54 -11.76
C PRO A 314 -4.70 18.09 -13.14
N GLU A 315 -3.63 18.70 -13.67
CA GLU A 315 -3.42 18.74 -15.12
C GLU A 315 -1.96 18.63 -15.60
N VAL A 316 -0.98 18.37 -14.74
CA VAL A 316 0.44 18.39 -15.16
C VAL A 316 1.13 17.04 -14.95
N PHE A 317 1.56 16.46 -16.07
CA PHE A 317 2.30 15.20 -16.13
C PHE A 317 3.82 15.44 -16.14
N GLY A 318 4.53 14.75 -15.24
CA GLY A 318 5.97 14.49 -15.36
C GLY A 318 6.90 15.71 -15.19
N PRO A 319 8.22 15.49 -15.32
CA PRO A 319 9.22 16.52 -15.08
C PRO A 319 9.26 17.49 -16.26
N THR A 320 8.31 18.42 -16.33
CA THR A 320 8.39 19.58 -17.21
C THR A 320 9.04 20.74 -16.46
N LYS A 321 10.09 21.32 -17.05
CA LYS A 321 10.70 22.55 -16.53
C LYS A 321 9.68 23.68 -16.72
N ARG A 322 8.97 24.08 -15.66
CA ARG A 322 8.11 25.27 -15.71
C ARG A 322 8.98 26.51 -15.95
N ALA A 323 8.73 27.22 -17.05
CA ALA A 323 9.37 28.51 -17.35
C ALA A 323 8.94 29.64 -16.38
N TYR A 324 7.89 29.41 -15.58
CA TYR A 324 7.29 30.39 -14.68
C TYR A 324 6.94 29.74 -13.33
N LEU A 325 7.93 29.49 -12.47
CA LEU A 325 7.67 29.41 -11.04
C LEU A 325 7.83 30.82 -10.47
N GLY A 326 6.84 31.66 -10.75
CA GLY A 326 6.62 32.93 -10.05
C GLY A 326 5.75 32.79 -8.80
N SER A 327 5.14 31.62 -8.58
CA SER A 327 4.38 31.26 -7.37
C SER A 327 5.09 30.13 -6.61
N SER A 328 5.09 30.22 -5.28
CA SER A 328 5.49 29.10 -4.41
C SER A 328 4.65 27.87 -4.73
N THR A 329 5.24 26.68 -4.68
CA THR A 329 4.59 25.35 -4.78
C THR A 329 3.66 25.04 -3.61
N ARG A 330 3.06 26.09 -3.03
CA ARG A 330 2.12 26.04 -1.92
C ARG A 330 0.73 25.79 -2.53
N ASP A 331 -0.02 24.90 -1.92
CA ASP A 331 -1.36 24.43 -2.28
C ASP A 331 -1.47 23.24 -3.29
N ASP A 332 -0.36 22.56 -3.60
CA ASP A 332 -0.28 21.40 -4.51
C ASP A 332 -0.01 20.06 -3.79
N VAL A 333 -0.68 18.98 -4.20
CA VAL A 333 -0.34 17.58 -3.80
C VAL A 333 0.52 16.96 -4.89
N PHE A 334 1.57 16.26 -4.49
CA PHE A 334 2.51 15.62 -5.41
C PHE A 334 2.54 14.10 -5.25
N PRO A 335 1.69 13.37 -5.97
CA PRO A 335 1.72 11.93 -5.91
C PRO A 335 2.83 11.42 -6.85
N PHE A 336 3.42 10.27 -6.52
CA PHE A 336 4.55 9.71 -7.24
C PHE A 336 4.42 8.20 -7.39
N ILE A 337 5.16 7.64 -8.35
CA ILE A 337 5.36 6.20 -8.48
C ILE A 337 6.84 5.90 -8.59
N THR A 338 7.31 4.97 -7.78
CA THR A 338 8.61 4.33 -7.98
C THR A 338 8.39 2.90 -8.41
N HIS A 339 9.06 2.47 -9.48
CA HIS A 339 8.88 1.13 -10.02
C HIS A 339 10.16 0.59 -10.65
N PHE A 340 10.24 -0.72 -10.74
CA PHE A 340 11.26 -1.42 -11.51
C PHE A 340 10.62 -2.50 -12.38
N ALA A 341 11.25 -2.76 -13.53
CA ALA A 341 10.89 -3.86 -14.40
C ALA A 341 11.79 -5.04 -14.08
N LEU A 342 11.18 -6.20 -13.84
CA LEU A 342 11.87 -7.47 -13.83
C LEU A 342 12.21 -7.94 -15.24
N ASP A 343 11.61 -7.36 -16.32
CA ASP A 343 12.02 -7.62 -17.71
C ASP A 343 11.50 -6.70 -18.84
N HIS A 344 12.20 -6.79 -19.98
CA HIS A 344 11.80 -6.39 -21.35
C HIS A 344 11.79 -7.59 -22.31
#